data_AF-A0A9E0MJV7-F1
#
_entry.id   AF-A0A9E0MJV7-F1
#
_cell.length_a   1.000
_cell.length_b   1.000
_cell.length_c   1.000
_cell.angle_alpha   90.00
_cell.angle_beta   90.00
_cell.angle_gamma   90.00
#
_symmetry.space_group_name_H-M   'P 1'
#
loop_
_entity.id
_entity.type
_entity.pdbx_description
1 polymer ?
#
loop_
_entity_poly.entity_id
_entity_poly.type
_entity_poly.pdbx_seq_one_letter_code
_entity_poly.pdbx_strand_id
1 'polypeptide(L)'
;MQATLQLLIEKIAPELQDRIPVPIRVVEDPANADVAAPLILADPMGAGYTLTQTRLADAIGLPAPVVSVLVRCLKLNHDEKCAVAVRRGRGADTYSYHPRAIARLKQLIEFPPASKFAPAEASALKRARRLLGMSESTPPRR
;
A
#
# COMPACT_ATOMS: atom_id res chain seq x y z
N MET A 1 3.31 18.18 25.48
CA MET A 1 2.34 17.07 25.60
C MET A 1 3.07 15.72 25.45
N GLN A 2 4.14 15.49 26.22
CA GLN A 2 5.01 14.28 26.14
C GLN A 2 5.08 13.48 27.45
N ALA A 3 4.72 14.09 28.59
CA ALA A 3 4.84 13.46 29.92
C ALA A 3 3.88 12.28 30.12
N THR A 4 2.67 12.32 29.54
CA THR A 4 1.65 11.29 29.75
C THR A 4 1.99 9.97 29.06
N LEU A 5 2.72 10.02 27.95
CA LEU A 5 3.14 8.84 27.19
C LEU A 5 4.33 8.13 27.85
N GLN A 6 5.27 8.89 28.43
CA GLN A 6 6.37 8.33 29.22
C GLN A 6 5.87 7.60 30.47
N LEU A 7 4.90 8.17 31.19
CA LEU A 7 4.30 7.56 32.38
C LEU A 7 3.57 6.23 32.11
N LEU A 8 3.00 6.05 30.91
CA LEU A 8 2.33 4.80 30.53
C LEU A 8 3.32 3.68 30.21
N ILE A 9 4.51 4.01 29.69
CA ILE A 9 5.56 3.04 29.37
C ILE A 9 6.20 2.51 30.66
N GLU A 10 6.46 3.37 31.66
CA GLU A 10 7.02 2.96 32.95
C GLU A 10 6.14 1.97 33.72
N LYS A 11 4.81 2.08 33.62
CA LYS A 11 3.89 1.28 34.43
C LYS A 11 3.49 -0.06 33.84
N ILE A 12 3.62 -0.25 32.52
CA ILE A 12 3.06 -1.43 31.83
C ILE A 12 4.15 -2.47 31.52
N ALA A 13 5.40 -2.06 31.29
CA ALA A 13 6.51 -2.98 31.03
C ALA A 13 7.88 -2.29 31.19
N PRO A 14 8.46 -2.25 32.41
CA PRO A 14 9.74 -1.58 32.67
C PRO A 14 10.94 -2.18 31.90
N GLU A 15 10.80 -3.41 31.41
CA GLU A 15 11.83 -4.16 30.67
C GLU A 15 12.04 -3.68 29.21
N LEU A 16 11.24 -2.72 28.75
CA LEU A 16 11.27 -2.20 27.37
C LEU A 16 12.06 -0.90 27.21
N GLN A 17 12.64 -0.33 28.28
CA GLN A 17 13.34 0.96 28.24
C GLN A 17 14.48 1.01 27.21
N ASP A 18 15.17 -0.10 26.94
CA ASP A 18 16.30 -0.17 26.00
C ASP A 18 16.00 -0.94 24.70
N ARG A 19 14.74 -1.30 24.46
CA ARG A 19 14.30 -1.97 23.23
C ARG A 19 13.16 -1.19 22.59
N ILE A 20 13.46 0.04 22.17
CA ILE A 20 12.59 0.77 21.26
C ILE A 20 12.92 0.26 19.84
N PRO A 21 12.06 -0.56 19.19
CA PRO A 21 12.25 -0.85 17.79
C PRO A 21 12.17 0.46 16.99
N VAL A 22 12.89 0.49 15.88
CA VAL A 22 13.21 1.70 15.12
C VAL A 22 12.03 2.42 14.40
N PRO A 23 10.75 1.98 14.30
CA PRO A 23 9.88 2.63 13.32
C PRO A 23 9.17 3.89 13.82
N ILE A 24 9.59 4.53 14.91
CA ILE A 24 9.00 5.79 15.36
C ILE A 24 10.05 6.91 15.36
N ARG A 25 10.50 7.32 14.16
CA ARG A 25 11.02 8.68 13.98
C ARG A 25 9.85 9.58 13.64
N VAL A 26 9.38 10.34 14.63
CA VAL A 26 8.50 11.48 14.39
C VAL A 26 9.36 12.57 13.78
N VAL A 27 9.00 13.04 12.58
CA VAL A 27 9.69 14.13 11.88
C VAL A 27 9.44 15.43 12.66
N GLU A 28 10.50 16.02 13.20
CA GLU A 28 10.43 17.24 14.03
C GLU A 28 10.33 18.54 13.21
N ASP A 29 10.46 18.47 11.88
CA ASP A 29 10.58 19.68 11.05
C ASP A 29 9.61 19.65 9.84
N PRO A 30 8.62 20.56 9.79
CA PRO A 30 7.67 20.63 8.68
C PRO A 30 8.30 21.07 7.35
N ALA A 31 9.53 21.60 7.35
CA ALA A 31 10.23 22.03 6.14
C ALA A 31 10.93 20.89 5.37
N ASN A 32 11.09 19.71 5.99
CA ASN A 32 11.78 18.54 5.41
C ASN A 32 10.85 17.37 5.03
N ALA A 33 9.53 17.61 4.99
CA ALA A 33 8.52 16.57 4.69
C ALA A 33 8.59 16.01 3.25
N ASP A 34 9.40 16.61 2.38
CA ASP A 34 9.49 16.28 0.95
C ASP A 34 10.63 15.32 0.59
N VAL A 35 11.49 14.96 1.55
CA VAL A 35 12.49 13.90 1.35
C VAL A 35 11.89 12.60 1.85
N ALA A 36 11.49 11.76 0.90
CA ALA A 36 10.93 10.42 1.08
C ALA A 36 11.81 9.53 1.98
N ALA A 37 11.69 9.69 3.30
CA ALA A 37 11.97 8.60 4.23
C ALA A 37 10.91 7.52 3.97
N PRO A 38 11.26 6.22 3.96
CA PRO A 38 10.27 5.17 3.92
C PRO A 38 9.42 5.33 5.17
N LEU A 39 8.26 5.96 5.02
CA LEU A 39 7.26 6.02 6.07
C LEU A 39 6.94 4.55 6.35
N ILE A 40 7.54 4.00 7.41
CA ILE A 40 7.12 2.74 8.00
C ILE A 40 5.79 3.07 8.62
N LEU A 41 4.77 3.14 7.76
CA LEU A 41 3.38 3.35 8.09
C LEU A 41 3.02 2.17 8.96
N ALA A 42 2.92 2.45 10.25
CA ALA A 42 2.64 1.49 11.31
C ALA A 42 1.64 0.45 10.81
N ASP A 43 2.07 -0.81 10.80
CA ASP A 43 1.17 -1.94 10.65
C ASP A 43 0.12 -1.80 11.76
N PRO A 44 -1.14 -1.47 11.44
CA PRO A 44 -2.03 -0.89 12.44
C PRO A 44 -2.32 -1.82 13.63
N MET A 45 -1.97 -3.12 13.55
CA MET A 45 -2.08 -4.08 14.65
C MET A 45 -1.07 -5.25 14.58
N GLY A 46 0.05 -5.14 13.85
CA GLY A 46 0.91 -6.32 13.57
C GLY A 46 0.26 -7.32 12.58
N ALA A 47 -0.64 -6.85 11.74
CA ALA A 47 -1.43 -7.63 10.78
C ALA A 47 -0.71 -7.88 9.43
N GLY A 48 0.56 -7.45 9.30
CA GLY A 48 1.43 -7.73 8.16
C GLY A 48 1.39 -6.69 7.02
N TYR A 49 0.78 -5.52 7.21
CA TYR A 49 0.66 -4.48 6.19
C TYR A 49 1.94 -3.65 6.02
N THR A 50 2.92 -4.23 5.33
CA THR A 50 4.30 -3.71 5.28
C THR A 50 4.67 -3.00 3.98
N LEU A 51 3.81 -3.05 2.95
CA LEU A 51 4.14 -2.52 1.63
C LEU A 51 3.47 -1.17 1.38
N THR A 52 4.27 -0.19 0.94
CA THR A 52 3.75 1.02 0.33
C THR A 52 3.41 0.77 -1.15
N GLN A 53 2.68 1.69 -1.78
CA GLN A 53 2.33 1.56 -3.19
C GLN A 53 3.58 1.50 -4.11
N THR A 54 4.64 2.24 -3.78
CA THR A 54 5.91 2.18 -4.51
C THR A 54 6.54 0.79 -4.40
N ARG A 55 6.61 0.23 -3.18
CA ARG A 55 7.15 -1.12 -2.98
C ARG A 55 6.29 -2.22 -3.60
N LEU A 56 4.97 -2.02 -3.64
CA LEU A 56 4.06 -2.91 -4.39
C LEU A 56 4.37 -2.88 -5.88
N ALA A 57 4.68 -1.71 -6.43
CA ALA A 57 5.04 -1.56 -7.84
C ALA A 57 6.38 -2.24 -8.17
N ASP A 58 7.38 -2.03 -7.32
CA ASP A 58 8.70 -2.68 -7.44
C ASP A 58 8.57 -4.20 -7.34
N ALA A 59 7.79 -4.71 -6.39
CA ALA A 59 7.59 -6.15 -6.19
C ALA A 59 6.87 -6.85 -7.36
N ILE A 60 6.07 -6.13 -8.13
CA ILE A 60 5.38 -6.66 -9.32
C ILE A 60 6.22 -6.42 -10.59
N GLY A 61 7.20 -5.50 -10.55
CA GLY A 61 7.98 -5.11 -11.71
C GLY A 61 7.23 -4.18 -12.66
N LEU A 62 6.32 -3.35 -12.14
CA LEU A 62 5.52 -2.41 -12.92
C LEU A 62 5.83 -0.95 -12.54
N PRO A 63 5.70 0.00 -13.49
CA PRO A 63 5.85 1.41 -13.18
C PRO A 63 4.82 1.88 -12.14
N ALA A 64 5.25 2.66 -11.14
CA ALA A 64 4.38 3.19 -10.09
C ALA A 64 3.10 3.90 -10.60
N PRO A 65 3.12 4.70 -11.68
CA PRO A 65 1.90 5.30 -12.24
C PRO A 65 0.89 4.26 -12.75
N VAL A 66 1.37 3.17 -13.35
CA VAL A 66 0.51 2.08 -13.85
C VAL A 66 -0.13 1.36 -12.68
N VAL A 67 0.64 1.05 -11.63
CA VAL A 67 0.12 0.41 -10.42
C VAL A 67 -0.89 1.30 -9.70
N SER A 68 -0.67 2.61 -9.66
CA SER A 68 -1.63 3.55 -9.07
C SER A 68 -3.00 3.50 -9.73
N VAL A 69 -3.03 3.42 -11.07
CA VAL A 69 -4.28 3.32 -11.82
C VAL A 69 -4.93 1.96 -11.58
N LEU A 70 -4.14 0.88 -11.63
CA LEU A 70 -4.64 -0.49 -11.48
C LEU A 70 -5.21 -0.79 -10.11
N VAL A 71 -4.52 -0.36 -9.04
CA VAL A 71 -4.99 -0.52 -7.66
C VAL A 71 -6.36 0.13 -7.48
N ARG A 72 -6.57 1.32 -8.05
CA ARG A 72 -7.84 2.05 -7.97
C ARG A 72 -8.93 1.40 -8.82
N CYS A 73 -8.64 1.09 -10.09
CA CYS A 73 -9.67 0.55 -10.99
C CYS A 73 -10.05 -0.90 -10.67
N LEU A 74 -9.11 -1.71 -10.16
CA LEU A 74 -9.35 -3.08 -9.69
C LEU A 74 -9.81 -3.12 -8.22
N LYS A 75 -9.99 -1.96 -7.59
CA LYS A 75 -10.47 -1.78 -6.21
C LYS A 75 -9.66 -2.53 -5.16
N LEU A 76 -8.36 -2.71 -5.40
CA LEU A 76 -7.48 -3.39 -4.43
C LEU A 76 -7.33 -2.59 -3.14
N ASN A 77 -7.43 -1.26 -3.23
CA ASN A 77 -7.45 -0.34 -2.09
C ASN A 77 -8.70 -0.47 -1.20
N HIS A 78 -9.75 -1.14 -1.68
CA HIS A 78 -10.98 -1.45 -0.93
C HIS A 78 -11.04 -2.91 -0.47
N ASP A 79 -10.06 -3.74 -0.83
CA ASP A 79 -9.97 -5.11 -0.34
C ASP A 79 -9.31 -5.09 1.04
N GLU A 80 -10.12 -5.24 2.09
CA GLU A 80 -9.71 -5.22 3.50
C GLU A 80 -8.67 -6.30 3.86
N LYS A 81 -8.49 -7.32 3.01
CA LYS A 81 -7.45 -8.35 3.19
C LYS A 81 -6.11 -7.97 2.55
N CYS A 82 -6.12 -6.97 1.68
CA CYS A 82 -4.97 -6.58 0.86
C CYS A 82 -4.51 -5.16 1.15
N ALA A 83 -5.39 -4.26 1.57
CA ALA A 83 -5.09 -2.85 1.80
C ALA A 83 -5.78 -2.31 3.06
N VAL A 84 -5.07 -1.46 3.78
CA VAL A 84 -5.60 -0.66 4.89
C VAL A 84 -5.31 0.80 4.64
N ALA A 85 -6.33 1.65 4.77
CA ALA A 85 -6.17 3.09 4.70
C ALA A 85 -5.49 3.59 5.99
N VAL A 86 -4.29 4.15 5.85
CA VAL A 86 -3.50 4.64 7.00
C VAL A 86 -3.68 6.14 7.21
N ARG A 87 -4.00 6.88 6.15
CA ARG A 87 -4.38 8.28 6.24
C ARG A 87 -5.54 8.55 5.29
N ARG A 88 -6.65 9.02 5.84
CA ARG A 88 -7.72 9.62 5.04
C ARG A 88 -7.53 11.13 5.04
N GLY A 89 -7.22 11.69 3.88
CA GLY A 89 -6.90 13.11 3.72
C GLY A 89 -7.92 13.83 2.84
N ARG A 90 -8.00 15.15 2.97
CA ARG A 90 -8.83 16.00 2.07
C ARG A 90 -8.45 15.90 0.58
N GLY A 91 -7.24 15.39 0.26
CA GLY A 91 -6.73 15.29 -1.11
C GLY A 91 -6.64 13.84 -1.63
N ALA A 92 -5.90 12.98 -0.92
CA ALA A 92 -5.74 11.58 -1.31
C ALA A 92 -5.62 10.67 -0.08
N ASP A 93 -6.26 9.52 -0.16
CA ASP A 93 -6.11 8.45 0.82
C ASP A 93 -4.77 7.74 0.62
N THR A 94 -4.06 7.50 1.72
CA THR A 94 -2.82 6.72 1.73
C THR A 94 -3.11 5.33 2.24
N TYR A 95 -2.66 4.31 1.50
CA TYR A 95 -2.89 2.90 1.82
C TYR A 95 -1.57 2.17 2.06
N SER A 96 -1.58 1.28 3.06
CA SER A 96 -0.58 0.24 3.23
C SER A 96 -1.14 -1.09 2.74
N TYR A 97 -0.29 -1.88 2.09
CA TYR A 97 -0.66 -3.15 1.47
C TYR A 97 -0.02 -4.31 2.21
N HIS A 98 -0.77 -5.41 2.29
CA HIS A 98 -0.25 -6.69 2.76
C HIS A 98 0.57 -7.35 1.62
N PRO A 99 1.64 -8.13 1.89
CA PRO A 99 2.38 -8.87 0.86
C PRO A 99 1.52 -9.75 -0.08
N ARG A 100 0.38 -10.23 0.43
CA ARG A 100 -0.64 -10.96 -0.37
C ARG A 100 -1.22 -10.13 -1.51
N ALA A 101 -1.21 -8.80 -1.40
CA ALA A 101 -1.67 -7.89 -2.44
C ALA A 101 -0.90 -8.06 -3.76
N ILE A 102 0.36 -8.51 -3.71
CA ILE A 102 1.17 -8.79 -4.91
C ILE A 102 0.51 -9.89 -5.76
N ALA A 103 0.24 -11.04 -5.14
CA ALA A 103 -0.38 -12.17 -5.83
C ALA A 103 -1.81 -11.83 -6.27
N ARG A 104 -2.57 -11.15 -5.40
CA ARG A 104 -3.94 -10.72 -5.72
C ARG A 104 -4.00 -9.75 -6.89
N LEU A 105 -3.09 -8.78 -6.94
CA LEU A 105 -3.03 -7.81 -8.03
C LEU A 105 -2.66 -8.48 -9.35
N LYS A 106 -1.71 -9.42 -9.36
CA LYS A 106 -1.40 -10.22 -10.56
C LYS A 106 -2.62 -11.00 -11.06
N GLN A 107 -3.36 -11.64 -10.16
CA GLN A 107 -4.60 -12.34 -10.50
C GLN A 107 -5.66 -11.40 -11.08
N LEU A 108 -5.82 -10.19 -10.54
CA LEU A 108 -6.78 -9.21 -11.04
C LEU A 108 -6.36 -8.58 -12.38
N ILE A 109 -5.06 -8.51 -12.67
CA ILE A 109 -4.55 -8.08 -13.98
C ILE A 109 -4.84 -9.16 -15.03
N GLU A 110 -4.66 -10.43 -14.66
CA GLU A 110 -4.93 -11.57 -15.53
C GLU A 110 -6.44 -11.75 -15.77
N PHE A 111 -7.23 -11.73 -14.70
CA PHE A 111 -8.69 -11.90 -14.72
C PHE A 111 -9.38 -10.69 -14.07
N PRO A 112 -9.46 -9.56 -14.78
CA PRO A 112 -10.13 -8.38 -14.27
C PRO A 112 -11.62 -8.68 -14.08
N PRO A 113 -12.25 -8.15 -13.02
CA PRO A 113 -13.69 -8.21 -12.89
C PRO A 113 -14.34 -7.53 -14.11
N ALA A 114 -15.55 -7.96 -14.48
CA ALA A 114 -16.32 -7.43 -15.62
C ALA A 114 -16.81 -5.98 -15.37
N SER A 115 -15.87 -5.08 -15.10
CA SER A 115 -16.08 -3.66 -14.90
C SER A 115 -15.81 -2.92 -16.20
N LYS A 116 -16.58 -1.87 -16.45
CA LYS A 116 -16.30 -0.95 -17.56
C LYS A 116 -15.08 -0.12 -17.18
N PHE A 117 -13.95 -0.39 -17.81
CA PHE A 117 -12.73 0.39 -17.64
C PHE A 117 -12.78 1.65 -18.50
N ALA A 118 -12.37 2.78 -17.94
CA ALA A 118 -12.13 3.98 -18.72
C ALA A 118 -10.96 3.76 -19.71
N PRO A 119 -10.86 4.54 -20.80
CA PRO A 119 -9.79 4.35 -21.82
C PRO A 119 -8.37 4.35 -21.24
N ALA A 120 -8.12 5.21 -20.25
CA ALA A 120 -6.83 5.28 -19.55
C ALA A 120 -6.53 4.02 -18.72
N GLU A 121 -7.56 3.45 -18.08
CA GLU A 121 -7.45 2.23 -17.26
C GLU A 121 -7.24 0.99 -18.13
N ALA A 122 -7.98 0.88 -19.24
CA ALA A 122 -7.77 -0.18 -20.23
C ALA A 122 -6.35 -0.12 -20.81
N SER A 123 -5.84 1.07 -21.09
CA SER A 123 -4.46 1.27 -21.55
C SER A 123 -3.42 0.91 -20.48
N ALA A 124 -3.68 1.21 -19.21
CA ALA A 124 -2.82 0.79 -18.10
C ALA A 124 -2.81 -0.74 -17.94
N LEU A 125 -3.97 -1.38 -18.04
CA LEU A 125 -4.11 -2.84 -17.97
C LEU A 125 -3.37 -3.53 -19.12
N LYS A 126 -3.53 -3.04 -20.36
CA LYS A 126 -2.82 -3.57 -21.53
C LYS A 126 -1.29 -3.44 -21.38
N ARG A 127 -0.81 -2.30 -20.90
CA ARG A 127 0.62 -2.09 -20.61
C ARG A 127 1.13 -3.04 -19.53
N ALA A 128 0.39 -3.21 -18.45
CA ALA A 128 0.77 -4.12 -17.37
C ALA A 128 0.82 -5.57 -17.82
N ARG A 129 -0.18 -6.04 -18.58
CA ARG A 129 -0.17 -7.39 -19.17
C ARG A 129 1.03 -7.62 -20.08
N ARG A 130 1.35 -6.64 -20.94
CA ARG A 130 2.52 -6.71 -21.82
C ARG A 130 3.83 -6.80 -21.03
N LEU A 131 3.99 -6.00 -19.98
CA LEU A 131 5.20 -6.01 -19.14
C LEU A 131 5.34 -7.29 -18.33
N LEU A 132 4.22 -7.90 -17.94
CA LEU A 132 4.20 -9.16 -17.19
C LEU A 132 4.23 -10.41 -18.09
N GLY A 133 4.28 -10.26 -19.41
CA GLY A 133 4.23 -11.38 -20.35
C GLY A 133 2.91 -12.16 -20.34
N MET A 134 1.82 -11.54 -19.85
CA MET A 134 0.50 -12.16 -19.80
C MET A 134 -0.20 -12.04 -21.15
N SER A 135 -0.86 -13.12 -21.60
CA SER A 135 -1.69 -13.08 -22.81
C SER A 135 -2.85 -12.10 -22.62
N GLU A 136 -3.31 -11.47 -23.71
CA GLU A 136 -4.57 -10.70 -23.72
C GLU A 136 -5.74 -11.69 -23.57
N SER A 137 -5.89 -12.28 -22.37
CA SER A 137 -7.00 -13.17 -22.08
C SER A 137 -8.28 -12.36 -22.16
N THR A 138 -9.08 -12.74 -23.17
CA THR A 138 -10.48 -12.36 -23.29
C THR A 138 -11.18 -12.87 -22.04
N PRO A 139 -11.97 -12.05 -21.32
CA PRO A 139 -12.66 -12.52 -20.13
C PRO A 139 -13.55 -13.72 -20.49
N PRO A 140 -13.68 -14.75 -19.62
CA PRO A 140 -14.60 -15.83 -19.86
C PRO A 140 -16.00 -15.22 -20.00
N ARG A 141 -16.61 -15.38 -21.18
CA ARG A 141 -18.03 -15.10 -21.38
C ARG A 141 -18.78 -16.02 -20.41
N ARG A 142 -19.40 -15.44 -19.39
CA ARG A 142 -20.47 -16.11 -18.64
C ARG A 142 -21.78 -15.86 -19.37
#